data_AF-A0A9N9TNQ9-F1
#
_entry.id   AF-A0A9N9TNQ9-F1
#
_cell.length_a   1.000
_cell.length_b   1.000
_cell.length_c   1.000
_cell.angle_alpha   90.00
_cell.angle_beta   90.00
_cell.angle_gamma   90.00
#
_symmetry.space_group_name_H-M   'P 1'
#
loop_
_entity.id
_entity.type
_entity.pdbx_description
1 polymer ?
#
loop_
_entity_poly.entity_id
_entity_poly.type
_entity_poly.pdbx_seq_one_letter_code
_entity_poly.pdbx_strand_id
1 'polypeptide(L)'
;MISLINGLRRLRQASRACRTNALRAAIGCAPVRCIPVVMLMPSGRRQATPLNGGASISTVITNVDVEENIGELLNLVKLAIDKGELDKAETILEMGIKICEEYQSYYAMPYMYDIMASIALATGKIGKAENILVRVIEKMVQLGIPEDNSQMVDFKLRLSRIYSLYQENVLAEIGFGTCLKEQETKINNGDMSMKTSLLYVNCLFFYGLHKISVSQYKRAKTFIDSAYSYAMKMKGLSPYQEMLILATLADLNAQLKDYDIALQYVNSAIILGKGIGSIDLPKLYIKLAKIYANMDSPSMARHWLREAAALANLFNNKKVCDEAEALLQTLSL
;
A
#
# COMPACT_ATOMS: atom_id res chain seq x y z
N MET A 1 22.41 0.31 1.08
CA MET A 1 21.46 1.04 0.21
C MET A 1 22.09 1.55 -1.08
N ILE A 2 23.29 2.14 -1.04
CA ILE A 2 24.16 2.28 -2.23
C ILE A 2 24.36 0.93 -2.93
N SER A 3 24.42 -0.18 -2.18
CA SER A 3 24.37 -1.55 -2.70
C SER A 3 23.04 -1.94 -3.40
N LEU A 4 21.90 -1.42 -2.95
CA LEU A 4 20.57 -1.63 -3.54
C LEU A 4 20.44 -0.83 -4.85
N ILE A 5 20.93 0.42 -4.85
CA ILE A 5 21.01 1.31 -6.03
C ILE A 5 22.03 0.77 -7.05
N ASN A 6 23.16 0.21 -6.60
CA ASN A 6 24.13 -0.45 -7.47
C ASN A 6 23.62 -1.81 -8.01
N GLY A 7 22.79 -2.53 -7.24
CA GLY A 7 22.05 -3.71 -7.70
C GLY A 7 21.00 -3.35 -8.77
N LEU A 8 20.28 -2.24 -8.57
CA LEU A 8 19.33 -1.65 -9.51
C LEU A 8 19.96 -1.26 -10.85
N ARG A 9 21.19 -0.73 -10.84
CA ARG A 9 21.95 -0.45 -12.07
C ARG A 9 22.32 -1.72 -12.85
N ARG A 10 22.57 -2.84 -12.17
CA ARG A 10 22.87 -4.14 -12.81
C ARG A 10 21.62 -4.83 -13.36
N LEU A 11 20.47 -4.70 -12.69
CA LEU A 11 19.19 -5.27 -13.14
C LEU A 11 18.54 -4.50 -14.29
N ARG A 12 18.87 -3.22 -14.50
CA ARG A 12 18.42 -2.46 -15.70
C ARG A 12 18.85 -3.09 -17.04
N GLN A 13 19.78 -4.05 -17.04
CA GLN A 13 20.25 -4.75 -18.24
C GLN A 13 19.62 -6.14 -18.45
N ALA A 14 18.83 -6.67 -17.51
CA ALA A 14 18.22 -7.99 -17.63
C ALA A 14 16.73 -7.93 -17.28
N SER A 15 15.87 -8.47 -18.15
CA SER A 15 14.41 -8.65 -17.94
C SER A 15 13.52 -7.42 -18.21
N ARG A 16 13.50 -6.97 -19.47
CA ARG A 16 12.23 -6.54 -20.09
C ARG A 16 11.51 -7.78 -20.61
N ALA A 17 10.20 -7.83 -20.37
CA ALA A 17 9.23 -8.84 -20.78
C ALA A 17 8.99 -9.98 -19.79
N CYS A 18 7.69 -10.21 -19.57
CA CYS A 18 7.08 -11.31 -18.85
C CYS A 18 7.00 -11.13 -17.33
N ARG A 19 5.78 -10.83 -16.84
CA ARG A 19 5.07 -11.55 -15.75
C ARG A 19 4.00 -10.64 -15.11
N THR A 20 2.90 -10.45 -15.83
CA THR A 20 1.61 -10.04 -15.24
C THR A 20 0.77 -11.30 -15.07
N ASN A 21 0.56 -11.78 -13.83
CA ASN A 21 -0.64 -12.55 -13.45
C ASN A 21 -0.76 -12.90 -11.94
N ALA A 22 0.22 -12.64 -11.08
CA ALA A 22 0.11 -12.93 -9.64
C ALA A 22 -0.41 -11.75 -8.76
N LEU A 23 -0.88 -10.66 -9.37
CA LEU A 23 -0.61 -9.33 -8.81
C LEU A 23 -1.79 -8.58 -8.14
N ARG A 24 -2.99 -9.17 -8.06
CA ARG A 24 -4.15 -8.51 -7.41
C ARG A 24 -4.59 -9.09 -6.07
N ALA A 25 -4.00 -10.22 -5.64
CA ALA A 25 -4.34 -10.82 -4.35
C ALA A 25 -3.50 -10.23 -3.18
N ALA A 26 -2.28 -9.74 -3.46
CA ALA A 26 -1.37 -9.20 -2.45
C ALA A 26 -1.45 -7.66 -2.28
N ILE A 27 -2.11 -6.98 -3.21
CA ILE A 27 -2.44 -5.55 -3.10
C ILE A 27 -3.93 -5.54 -2.79
N GLY A 28 -4.30 -5.31 -1.52
CA GLY A 28 -5.67 -4.94 -1.18
C GLY A 28 -6.07 -3.78 -2.07
N CYS A 29 -6.84 -4.06 -3.12
CA CYS A 29 -7.49 -3.05 -3.95
C CYS A 29 -8.60 -2.44 -3.08
N ALA A 30 -8.19 -1.60 -2.15
CA ALA A 30 -9.06 -0.51 -1.74
C ALA A 30 -9.36 0.28 -3.04
N PRO A 31 -10.62 0.66 -3.31
CA PRO A 31 -10.92 1.54 -4.44
C PRO A 31 -10.01 2.77 -4.35
N VAL A 32 -9.70 3.43 -5.47
CA VAL A 32 -8.85 4.64 -5.48
C VAL A 32 -9.36 5.71 -4.48
N ARG A 33 -10.66 5.68 -4.14
CA ARG A 33 -11.33 6.44 -3.06
C ARG A 33 -10.91 6.12 -1.62
N CYS A 34 -10.18 5.04 -1.39
CA CYS A 34 -9.75 4.55 -0.08
C CYS A 34 -8.23 4.60 0.10
N ILE A 35 -7.49 5.28 -0.78
CA ILE A 35 -6.12 5.69 -0.49
C ILE A 35 -6.25 6.76 0.61
N PRO A 36 -5.80 6.53 1.85
CA PRO A 36 -5.72 7.61 2.81
C PRO A 36 -4.63 8.55 2.30
N VAL A 37 -5.02 9.61 1.61
CA VAL A 37 -4.20 10.81 1.46
C VAL A 37 -3.97 11.29 2.89
N VAL A 38 -2.82 10.98 3.47
CA VAL A 38 -2.44 11.45 4.80
C VAL A 38 -2.27 12.97 4.69
N MET A 39 -3.37 13.67 4.96
CA MET A 39 -3.51 15.10 4.88
C MET A 39 -2.96 15.70 6.18
N LEU A 40 -1.72 16.18 6.16
CA LEU A 40 -1.18 17.10 7.15
C LEU A 40 -0.55 18.27 6.38
N MET A 41 -1.39 19.20 5.94
CA MET A 41 -0.95 20.55 5.57
C MET A 41 -0.94 21.39 6.86
N PRO A 42 0.12 22.16 7.16
CA PRO A 42 0.08 23.17 8.19
C PRO A 42 -0.84 24.31 7.74
N SER A 43 -1.95 24.52 8.44
CA SER A 43 -2.85 25.65 8.22
C SER A 43 -2.24 26.94 8.77
N GLY A 44 -1.56 27.72 7.92
CA GLY A 44 -1.14 29.09 8.21
C GLY A 44 -2.10 30.11 7.60
N ARG A 45 -3.14 30.53 8.33
CA ARG A 45 -3.88 31.77 8.01
C ARG A 45 -3.09 32.95 8.55
N ARG A 46 -2.88 34.00 7.73
CA ARG A 46 -2.85 35.40 8.20
C ARG A 46 -3.15 36.39 7.08
N GLN A 47 -3.73 37.51 7.51
CA GLN A 47 -4.48 38.51 6.75
C GLN A 47 -3.59 39.36 5.85
N ALA A 48 -4.11 39.70 4.66
CA ALA A 48 -3.50 40.66 3.74
C ALA A 48 -3.69 42.10 4.23
N THR A 49 -2.61 42.87 4.31
CA THR A 49 -2.62 44.33 4.32
C THR A 49 -2.22 44.84 2.92
N PRO A 50 -2.85 45.90 2.39
CA PRO A 50 -2.55 46.35 1.04
C PRO A 50 -1.33 47.27 1.03
N LEU A 51 -0.39 47.05 0.10
CA LEU A 51 0.62 48.03 -0.26
C LEU A 51 0.38 48.54 -1.68
N ASN A 52 0.46 49.85 -1.79
CA ASN A 52 0.15 50.71 -2.92
C ASN A 52 1.44 51.02 -3.70
N GLY A 53 1.36 51.20 -5.02
CA GLY A 53 2.40 51.87 -5.82
C GLY A 53 3.03 51.01 -6.92
N GLY A 54 2.80 51.41 -8.18
CA GLY A 54 3.25 50.69 -9.37
C GLY A 54 4.74 50.83 -9.70
N ALA A 55 5.28 49.77 -10.28
CA ALA A 55 6.47 49.76 -11.15
C ALA A 55 6.48 48.45 -11.95
N SER A 56 6.93 48.54 -13.21
CA SER A 56 7.27 47.50 -14.18
C SER A 56 7.25 46.05 -13.67
N ILE A 57 6.27 45.26 -14.10
CA ILE A 57 6.09 43.85 -13.69
C ILE A 57 7.11 42.97 -14.44
N SER A 58 8.35 42.90 -13.96
CA SER A 58 9.04 41.61 -13.93
C SER A 58 8.73 41.00 -12.58
N THR A 59 7.61 40.27 -12.49
CA THR A 59 7.21 39.58 -11.27
C THR A 59 8.30 38.59 -10.90
N VAL A 60 9.10 38.93 -9.89
CA VAL A 60 10.02 37.98 -9.27
C VAL A 60 9.16 36.90 -8.65
N ILE A 61 9.08 35.73 -9.28
CA ILE A 61 8.35 34.58 -8.75
C ILE A 61 9.04 34.17 -7.45
N THR A 62 8.35 34.28 -6.33
CA THR A 62 8.87 33.89 -5.02
C THR A 62 8.58 32.41 -4.75
N ASN A 63 9.32 31.80 -3.82
CA ASN A 63 9.06 30.42 -3.39
C ASN A 63 7.63 30.23 -2.84
N VAL A 64 7.04 31.27 -2.25
CA VAL A 64 5.67 31.24 -1.74
C VAL A 64 4.66 31.13 -2.89
N ASP A 65 4.88 31.89 -3.97
CA ASP A 65 4.03 31.81 -5.17
C ASP A 65 4.09 30.41 -5.82
N VAL A 66 5.28 29.79 -5.81
CA VAL A 66 5.46 28.41 -6.30
C VAL A 66 4.71 27.41 -5.42
N GLU A 67 4.77 27.57 -4.10
CA GLU A 67 4.07 26.70 -3.14
C GLU A 67 2.54 26.82 -3.27
N GLU A 68 2.00 28.04 -3.43
CA GLU A 68 0.57 28.26 -3.66
C GLU A 68 0.11 27.62 -4.98
N ASN A 69 0.85 27.85 -6.07
CA ASN A 69 0.58 27.24 -7.37
C ASN A 69 0.61 25.70 -7.31
N ILE A 70 1.54 25.12 -6.53
CA ILE A 70 1.59 23.68 -6.30
C ILE A 70 0.36 23.20 -5.51
N GLY A 71 -0.09 23.96 -4.52
CA GLY A 71 -1.32 23.68 -3.77
C GLY A 71 -2.54 23.59 -4.70
N GLU A 72 -2.65 24.51 -5.65
CA GLU A 72 -3.71 24.49 -6.66
C GLU A 72 -3.62 23.27 -7.59
N LEU A 73 -2.41 22.91 -8.05
CA LEU A 73 -2.21 21.72 -8.86
C LEU A 73 -2.65 20.44 -8.12
N LEU A 74 -2.34 20.30 -6.83
CA LEU A 74 -2.76 19.16 -6.03
C LEU A 74 -4.29 19.09 -5.87
N ASN A 75 -4.98 20.24 -5.80
CA ASN A 75 -6.44 20.27 -5.80
C ASN A 75 -7.02 19.79 -7.14
N LEU A 76 -6.41 20.18 -8.27
CA LEU A 76 -6.81 19.70 -9.60
C LEU A 76 -6.56 18.19 -9.76
N VAL A 77 -5.44 17.68 -9.24
CA VAL A 77 -5.15 16.24 -9.20
C VAL A 77 -6.23 15.49 -8.43
N LYS A 78 -6.60 15.99 -7.25
CA LYS A 78 -7.67 15.39 -6.44
C LYS A 78 -9.00 15.34 -7.21
N LEU A 79 -9.39 16.44 -7.84
CA LEU A 79 -10.60 16.51 -8.64
C LEU A 79 -10.58 15.52 -9.82
N ALA A 80 -9.43 15.39 -10.50
CA ALA A 80 -9.27 14.43 -11.58
C ALA A 80 -9.38 12.97 -11.09
N ILE A 81 -8.78 12.65 -9.94
CA ILE A 81 -8.90 11.33 -9.29
C ILE A 81 -10.35 11.04 -8.92
N ASP A 82 -11.07 12.01 -8.33
CA ASP A 82 -12.47 11.86 -7.91
C ASP A 82 -13.40 11.58 -9.11
N LYS A 83 -13.06 12.12 -10.28
CA LYS A 83 -13.75 11.87 -11.56
C LYS A 83 -13.31 10.59 -12.28
N GLY A 84 -12.27 9.91 -11.79
CA GLY A 84 -11.67 8.74 -12.45
C GLY A 84 -10.78 9.08 -13.64
N GLU A 85 -10.44 10.36 -13.86
CA GLU A 85 -9.57 10.86 -14.92
C GLU A 85 -8.07 10.63 -14.55
N LEU A 86 -7.67 9.37 -14.37
CA LEU A 86 -6.34 9.03 -13.81
C LEU A 86 -5.17 9.47 -14.70
N ASP A 87 -5.30 9.38 -16.02
CA ASP A 87 -4.23 9.79 -16.95
C ASP A 87 -4.02 11.33 -16.93
N LYS A 88 -5.11 12.08 -16.72
CA LYS A 88 -5.04 13.53 -16.53
C LYS A 88 -4.40 13.89 -15.20
N ALA A 89 -4.79 13.20 -14.12
CA ALA A 89 -4.17 13.37 -12.80
C ALA A 89 -2.65 13.14 -12.88
N GLU A 90 -2.24 12.09 -13.59
CA GLU A 90 -0.83 11.76 -13.81
C GLU A 90 -0.08 12.85 -14.60
N THR A 91 -0.69 13.39 -15.67
CA THR A 91 -0.12 14.50 -16.45
C THR A 91 0.08 15.75 -15.59
N ILE A 92 -0.89 16.08 -14.73
CA ILE A 92 -0.80 17.23 -13.81
C ILE A 92 0.32 17.03 -12.79
N LEU A 93 0.47 15.83 -12.24
CA LEU A 93 1.54 15.49 -11.31
C LEU A 93 2.93 15.61 -11.95
N GLU A 94 3.09 15.14 -13.19
CA GLU A 94 4.33 15.29 -13.94
C GLU A 94 4.70 16.75 -14.19
N MET A 95 3.72 17.62 -14.47
CA MET A 95 3.94 19.07 -14.57
C MET A 95 4.36 19.67 -13.23
N GLY A 96 3.68 19.32 -12.13
CA GLY A 96 4.02 19.79 -10.80
C GLY A 96 5.45 19.42 -10.38
N ILE A 97 5.91 18.20 -10.69
CA ILE A 97 7.28 17.77 -10.39
C ILE A 97 8.30 18.60 -11.18
N LYS A 98 8.04 18.90 -12.46
CA LYS A 98 8.92 19.77 -13.27
C LYS A 98 9.03 21.17 -12.68
N ILE A 99 7.92 21.74 -12.22
CA ILE A 99 7.91 23.05 -11.53
C ILE A 99 8.76 22.98 -10.26
N CYS A 100 8.59 21.94 -9.43
CA CYS A 100 9.42 21.75 -8.23
C CYS A 100 10.92 21.67 -8.56
N GLU A 101 11.30 21.02 -9.68
CA GLU A 101 12.69 20.92 -10.13
C GLU A 101 13.23 22.26 -10.67
N GLU A 102 12.43 22.99 -11.45
CA GLU A 102 12.80 24.27 -12.07
C GLU A 102 13.03 25.37 -11.03
N TYR A 103 12.11 25.50 -10.07
CA TYR A 103 12.17 26.50 -9.00
C TYR A 103 12.93 26.01 -7.76
N GLN A 104 13.48 24.79 -7.80
CA GLN A 104 14.18 24.16 -6.67
C GLN A 104 13.37 24.10 -5.37
N SER A 105 12.03 24.07 -5.47
CA SER A 105 11.13 23.91 -4.34
C SER A 105 10.71 22.44 -4.20
N TYR A 106 11.33 21.74 -3.25
CA TYR A 106 11.18 20.28 -3.12
C TYR A 106 10.17 19.83 -2.06
N TYR A 107 9.54 20.76 -1.33
CA TYR A 107 8.68 20.44 -0.20
C TYR A 107 7.49 19.54 -0.58
N ALA A 108 6.82 19.85 -1.69
CA ALA A 108 5.64 19.11 -2.15
C ALA A 108 5.98 17.89 -3.04
N MET A 109 7.21 17.79 -3.51
CA MET A 109 7.63 16.78 -4.49
C MET A 109 7.41 15.34 -4.01
N PRO A 110 7.77 14.95 -2.75
CA PRO A 110 7.46 13.62 -2.24
C PRO A 110 5.96 13.29 -2.29
N TYR A 111 5.07 14.26 -2.01
CA TYR A 111 3.63 14.03 -2.05
C TYR A 111 3.12 13.79 -3.47
N MET A 112 3.64 14.52 -4.46
CA MET A 112 3.29 14.27 -5.87
C MET A 112 3.70 12.86 -6.31
N TYR A 113 4.93 12.45 -5.97
CA TYR A 113 5.40 11.10 -6.26
C TYR A 113 4.59 10.02 -5.54
N ASP A 114 4.17 10.26 -4.30
CA ASP A 114 3.31 9.34 -3.54
C ASP A 114 1.98 9.10 -4.27
N ILE A 115 1.32 10.17 -4.74
CA ILE A 115 0.07 10.06 -5.49
C ILE A 115 0.31 9.33 -6.82
N MET A 116 1.36 9.68 -7.58
CA MET A 116 1.68 9.01 -8.84
C MET A 116 1.96 7.51 -8.66
N ALA A 117 2.79 7.15 -7.67
CA ALA A 117 3.10 5.76 -7.36
C ALA A 117 1.83 4.99 -6.96
N SER A 118 0.94 5.62 -6.18
CA SER A 118 -0.32 5.03 -5.76
C SER A 118 -1.26 4.77 -6.94
N ILE A 119 -1.37 5.72 -7.89
CA ILE A 119 -2.13 5.54 -9.13
C ILE A 119 -1.54 4.38 -9.96
N ALA A 120 -0.22 4.35 -10.13
CA ALA A 120 0.45 3.30 -10.89
C ALA A 120 0.25 1.90 -10.26
N LEU A 121 0.33 1.79 -8.94
CA LEU A 121 0.03 0.55 -8.22
C LEU A 121 -1.43 0.13 -8.34
N ALA A 122 -2.38 1.06 -8.15
CA ALA A 122 -3.81 0.80 -8.23
C ALA A 122 -4.25 0.36 -9.64
N THR A 123 -3.62 0.91 -10.68
CA THR A 123 -3.88 0.54 -12.09
C THR A 123 -3.12 -0.71 -12.54
N GLY A 124 -2.23 -1.25 -11.70
CA GLY A 124 -1.41 -2.42 -12.03
C GLY A 124 -0.20 -2.13 -12.94
N LYS A 125 0.15 -0.86 -13.15
CA LYS A 125 1.33 -0.41 -13.91
C LYS A 125 2.61 -0.53 -13.04
N ILE A 126 2.98 -1.75 -12.64
CA ILE A 126 4.00 -2.00 -11.60
C ILE A 126 5.40 -1.49 -11.97
N GLY A 127 5.85 -1.71 -13.21
CA GLY A 127 7.13 -1.16 -13.66
C GLY A 127 7.16 0.37 -13.66
N LYS A 128 6.01 1.03 -13.87
CA LYS A 128 5.91 2.50 -13.74
C LYS A 128 6.03 2.91 -12.27
N ALA A 129 5.33 2.23 -11.37
CA ALA A 129 5.41 2.47 -9.93
C ALA A 129 6.83 2.31 -9.39
N GLU A 130 7.54 1.26 -9.81
CA GLU A 130 8.95 1.04 -9.45
C GLU A 130 9.84 2.20 -9.88
N ASN A 131 9.76 2.61 -11.14
CA ASN A 131 10.56 3.72 -11.66
C ASN A 131 10.28 5.03 -10.91
N ILE A 132 9.02 5.30 -10.59
CA ILE A 132 8.62 6.45 -9.79
C ILE A 132 9.24 6.40 -8.39
N LEU A 133 9.11 5.25 -7.70
CA LEU A 133 9.63 5.06 -6.34
C LEU A 133 11.16 5.17 -6.29
N VAL A 134 11.87 4.56 -7.25
CA VAL A 134 13.32 4.69 -7.34
C VAL A 134 13.73 6.14 -7.56
N ARG A 135 13.07 6.86 -8.48
CA ARG A 135 13.38 8.27 -8.78
C ARG A 135 13.21 9.16 -7.55
N VAL A 136 12.11 9.03 -6.80
CA VAL A 136 11.89 9.85 -5.60
C VAL A 136 12.87 9.51 -4.49
N ILE A 137 13.20 8.22 -4.27
CA ILE A 137 14.19 7.81 -3.26
C ILE A 137 15.56 8.39 -3.60
N GLU A 138 16.02 8.25 -4.86
CA GLU A 138 17.29 8.81 -5.31
C GLU A 138 17.33 10.34 -5.12
N LYS A 139 16.24 11.04 -5.46
CA LYS A 139 16.14 12.49 -5.28
C LYS A 139 16.17 12.89 -3.81
N MET A 140 15.45 12.18 -2.93
CA MET A 140 15.46 12.45 -1.50
C MET A 140 16.85 12.24 -0.89
N VAL A 141 17.59 11.22 -1.34
CA VAL A 141 19.00 11.01 -0.94
C VAL A 141 19.89 12.17 -1.42
N GLN A 142 19.74 12.63 -2.66
CA GLN A 142 20.49 13.79 -3.18
C GLN A 142 20.22 15.09 -2.40
N LEU A 143 18.99 15.25 -1.91
CA LEU A 143 18.58 16.39 -1.08
C LEU A 143 19.03 16.24 0.39
N GLY A 144 19.73 15.16 0.75
CA GLY A 144 20.19 14.92 2.12
C GLY A 144 19.06 14.60 3.10
N ILE A 145 17.89 14.16 2.62
CA ILE A 145 16.79 13.76 3.49
C ILE A 145 17.22 12.52 4.29
N PRO A 146 17.07 12.52 5.63
CA PRO A 146 17.46 11.40 6.46
C PRO A 146 16.81 10.08 6.03
N GLU A 147 17.58 8.99 6.07
CA GLU A 147 17.10 7.67 5.65
C GLU A 147 15.92 7.16 6.49
N ASP A 148 15.85 7.57 7.75
CA ASP A 148 14.79 7.23 8.71
C ASP A 148 13.54 8.10 8.57
N ASN A 149 13.54 9.12 7.71
CA ASN A 149 12.37 9.95 7.44
C ASN A 149 11.16 9.06 7.07
N SER A 150 10.02 9.25 7.72
CA SER A 150 8.88 8.33 7.56
C SER A 150 8.38 8.20 6.12
N GLN A 151 8.50 9.25 5.29
CA GLN A 151 8.10 9.20 3.89
C GLN A 151 9.13 8.46 3.03
N MET A 152 10.43 8.63 3.34
CA MET A 152 11.51 7.83 2.75
C MET A 152 11.29 6.33 3.05
N VAL A 153 11.00 5.99 4.30
CA VAL A 153 10.74 4.59 4.70
C VAL A 153 9.50 4.03 4.02
N ASP A 154 8.42 4.80 3.90
CA ASP A 154 7.22 4.36 3.18
C ASP A 154 7.50 4.06 1.69
N PHE A 155 8.29 4.90 1.00
CA PHE A 155 8.70 4.61 -0.38
C PHE A 155 9.55 3.36 -0.50
N LYS A 156 10.53 3.17 0.39
CA LYS A 156 11.35 1.95 0.44
C LYS A 156 10.50 0.71 0.71
N LEU A 157 9.52 0.81 1.60
CA LEU A 157 8.60 -0.29 1.92
C LEU A 157 7.77 -0.68 0.69
N ARG A 158 7.22 0.31 -0.04
CA ARG A 158 6.49 0.06 -1.29
C ARG A 158 7.37 -0.54 -2.38
N LEU A 159 8.62 -0.09 -2.50
CA LEU A 159 9.58 -0.66 -3.44
C LEU A 159 9.92 -2.12 -3.08
N SER A 160 10.08 -2.42 -1.79
CA SER A 160 10.31 -3.78 -1.29
C SER A 160 9.15 -4.73 -1.61
N ARG A 161 7.92 -4.22 -1.53
CA ARG A 161 6.72 -4.95 -1.97
C ARG A 161 6.77 -5.28 -3.47
N ILE A 162 7.23 -4.34 -4.30
CA ILE A 162 7.42 -4.59 -5.74
C ILE A 162 8.47 -5.69 -5.97
N TYR A 163 9.61 -5.65 -5.28
CA TYR A 163 10.62 -6.71 -5.40
C TYR A 163 10.11 -8.08 -4.92
N SER A 164 9.29 -8.11 -3.87
CA SER A 164 8.60 -9.33 -3.46
C SER A 164 7.68 -9.86 -4.57
N LEU A 165 6.96 -8.97 -5.28
CA LEU A 165 6.09 -9.37 -6.39
C LEU A 165 6.89 -9.92 -7.58
N TYR A 166 8.08 -9.39 -7.83
CA TYR A 166 9.00 -9.92 -8.84
C TYR A 166 9.73 -11.20 -8.41
N GLN A 167 9.54 -11.66 -7.17
CA GLN A 167 10.29 -12.76 -6.57
C GLN A 167 11.80 -12.48 -6.46
N GLU A 168 12.19 -11.20 -6.45
CA GLU A 168 13.54 -10.74 -6.14
C GLU A 168 13.78 -10.79 -4.63
N ASN A 169 13.75 -12.00 -4.07
CA ASN A 169 13.63 -12.26 -2.64
C ASN A 169 14.76 -11.63 -1.83
N VAL A 170 15.99 -11.60 -2.36
CA VAL A 170 17.13 -10.97 -1.68
C VAL A 170 16.93 -9.46 -1.53
N LEU A 171 16.46 -8.78 -2.58
CA LEU A 171 16.20 -7.35 -2.53
C LEU A 171 15.01 -7.03 -1.63
N ALA A 172 13.95 -7.83 -1.71
CA ALA A 172 12.80 -7.71 -0.84
C ALA A 172 13.19 -7.87 0.65
N GLU A 173 13.96 -8.89 0.98
CA GLU A 173 14.42 -9.16 2.35
C GLU A 173 15.24 -8.00 2.92
N ILE A 174 16.21 -7.49 2.15
CA ILE A 174 17.03 -6.34 2.55
C ILE A 174 16.14 -5.11 2.77
N GLY A 175 15.23 -4.85 1.83
CA GLY A 175 14.34 -3.69 1.87
C GLY A 175 13.40 -3.72 3.07
N PHE A 176 12.68 -4.82 3.29
CA PHE A 176 11.79 -5.00 4.43
C PHE A 176 12.55 -4.95 5.76
N GLY A 177 13.68 -5.65 5.87
CA GLY A 177 14.51 -5.65 7.08
C GLY A 177 15.05 -4.26 7.42
N THR A 178 15.43 -3.48 6.42
CA THR A 178 15.88 -2.08 6.62
C THR A 178 14.75 -1.20 7.13
N CYS A 179 13.57 -1.25 6.48
CA CYS A 179 12.42 -0.44 6.89
C CYS A 179 11.99 -0.77 8.33
N LEU A 180 11.94 -2.07 8.67
CA LEU A 180 11.57 -2.52 10.01
C LEU A 180 12.56 -1.99 11.06
N LYS A 181 13.86 -2.14 10.82
CA LYS A 181 14.91 -1.66 11.74
C LYS A 181 14.88 -0.15 11.93
N GLU A 182 14.65 0.62 10.87
CA GLU A 182 14.50 2.08 10.95
C GLU A 182 13.33 2.47 11.86
N GLN A 183 12.18 1.79 11.73
CA GLN A 183 11.01 2.04 12.59
C GLN A 183 11.20 1.57 14.04
N GLU A 184 11.82 0.40 14.26
CA GLU A 184 12.15 -0.09 15.62
C GLU A 184 13.06 0.90 16.34
N THR A 185 14.07 1.43 15.65
CA THR A 185 14.99 2.41 16.22
C THR A 185 14.25 3.67 16.65
N LYS A 186 13.31 4.17 15.83
CA LYS A 186 12.48 5.33 16.18
C LYS A 186 11.61 5.10 17.42
N ILE A 187 10.93 3.95 17.47
CA ILE A 187 10.09 3.57 18.60
C ILE A 187 10.92 3.45 19.88
N ASN A 188 12.08 2.79 19.81
CA ASN A 188 13.00 2.63 20.94
C ASN A 188 13.57 3.97 21.44
N ASN A 189 13.72 4.94 20.53
CA ASN A 189 14.10 6.31 20.87
C ASN A 189 12.93 7.17 21.39
N GLY A 190 11.75 6.58 21.59
CA GLY A 190 10.58 7.21 22.20
C GLY A 190 9.58 7.83 21.22
N ASP A 191 9.74 7.68 19.91
CA ASP A 191 8.74 8.15 18.93
C ASP A 191 7.52 7.23 18.92
N MET A 192 6.53 7.60 19.71
CA MET A 192 5.22 6.94 19.78
C MET A 192 4.15 7.67 18.95
N SER A 193 4.56 8.47 17.95
CA SER A 193 3.60 9.16 17.08
C SER A 193 2.75 8.15 16.31
N MET A 194 1.50 8.52 16.01
CA MET A 194 0.59 7.69 15.22
C MET A 194 1.19 7.34 13.84
N LYS A 195 1.97 8.26 13.25
CA LYS A 195 2.61 8.05 11.95
C LYS A 195 3.66 6.93 12.00
N THR A 196 4.59 6.99 12.96
CA THR A 196 5.64 5.98 13.16
C THR A 196 5.02 4.63 13.54
N SER A 197 4.03 4.67 14.43
CA SER A 197 3.23 3.53 14.86
C SER A 197 2.55 2.78 13.70
N LEU A 198 1.81 3.48 12.85
CA LEU A 198 1.13 2.89 11.69
C LEU A 198 2.13 2.36 10.65
N LEU A 199 3.22 3.09 10.42
CA LEU A 199 4.25 2.66 9.47
C LEU A 199 4.98 1.41 9.97
N TYR A 200 5.21 1.27 11.26
CA TYR A 200 5.77 0.06 11.87
C TYR A 200 4.84 -1.15 11.69
N VAL A 201 3.54 -1.00 11.96
CA VAL A 201 2.54 -2.04 11.69
C VAL A 201 2.53 -2.44 10.21
N ASN A 202 2.61 -1.47 9.29
CA ASN A 202 2.71 -1.74 7.86
C ASN A 202 3.99 -2.49 7.48
N CYS A 203 5.13 -2.14 8.07
CA CYS A 203 6.40 -2.85 7.86
C CYS A 203 6.27 -4.32 8.27
N LEU A 204 5.77 -4.59 9.48
CA LEU A 204 5.52 -5.94 9.98
C LEU A 204 4.56 -6.71 9.07
N PHE A 205 3.42 -6.09 8.72
CA PHE A 205 2.39 -6.73 7.91
C PHE A 205 2.92 -7.14 6.54
N PHE A 206 3.49 -6.20 5.78
CA PHE A 206 3.98 -6.49 4.43
C PHE A 206 5.20 -7.40 4.43
N TYR A 207 6.05 -7.33 5.45
CA TYR A 207 7.15 -8.28 5.59
C TYR A 207 6.63 -9.69 5.90
N GLY A 208 5.62 -9.81 6.76
CA GLY A 208 4.91 -11.06 6.99
C GLY A 208 4.32 -11.64 5.70
N LEU A 209 3.69 -10.82 4.85
CA LEU A 209 3.20 -11.26 3.53
C LEU A 209 4.33 -11.75 2.61
N HIS A 210 5.50 -11.08 2.62
CA HIS A 210 6.67 -11.57 1.90
C HIS A 210 7.09 -12.95 2.41
N LYS A 211 7.14 -13.15 3.74
CA LYS A 211 7.44 -14.46 4.34
C LYS A 211 6.44 -15.54 3.95
N ILE A 212 5.16 -15.22 3.79
CA ILE A 212 4.16 -16.14 3.23
C ILE A 212 4.53 -16.53 1.80
N SER A 213 4.89 -15.55 0.95
CA SER A 213 5.24 -15.81 -0.46
C SER A 213 6.47 -16.71 -0.65
N VAL A 214 7.39 -16.73 0.32
CA VAL A 214 8.56 -17.63 0.34
C VAL A 214 8.33 -18.88 1.21
N SER A 215 7.08 -19.19 1.54
CA SER A 215 6.67 -20.36 2.35
C SER A 215 7.31 -20.44 3.76
N GLN A 216 7.77 -19.33 4.31
CA GLN A 216 8.28 -19.24 5.68
C GLN A 216 7.15 -18.96 6.69
N TYR A 217 6.14 -19.83 6.73
CA TYR A 217 4.88 -19.60 7.48
C TYR A 217 5.08 -19.31 8.98
N LYS A 218 6.01 -20.00 9.64
CA LYS A 218 6.30 -19.76 11.07
C LYS A 218 6.83 -18.35 11.32
N ARG A 219 7.76 -17.88 10.48
CA ARG A 219 8.30 -16.51 10.54
C ARG A 219 7.26 -15.46 10.11
N ALA A 220 6.44 -15.78 9.12
CA ALA A 220 5.33 -14.92 8.75
C ALA A 220 4.39 -14.69 9.94
N LYS A 221 4.01 -15.77 10.65
CA LYS A 221 3.15 -15.70 11.83
C LYS A 221 3.73 -14.78 12.90
N THR A 222 5.02 -14.86 13.22
CA THR A 222 5.62 -13.95 14.20
C THR A 222 5.49 -12.48 13.80
N PHE A 223 5.65 -12.14 12.51
CA PHE A 223 5.48 -10.77 12.04
C PHE A 223 4.02 -10.31 12.07
N ILE A 224 3.08 -11.14 11.61
CA ILE A 224 1.66 -10.78 11.57
C ILE A 224 1.05 -10.72 12.98
N ASP A 225 1.42 -11.64 13.89
CA ASP A 225 1.02 -11.58 15.31
C ASP A 225 1.53 -10.29 15.95
N SER A 226 2.78 -9.92 15.68
CA SER A 226 3.35 -8.65 16.16
C SER A 226 2.56 -7.46 15.61
N ALA A 227 2.27 -7.46 14.30
CA ALA A 227 1.49 -6.41 13.66
C ALA A 227 0.11 -6.26 14.31
N TYR A 228 -0.58 -7.37 14.56
CA TYR A 228 -1.89 -7.38 15.22
C TYR A 228 -1.82 -6.88 16.66
N SER A 229 -0.85 -7.33 17.44
CA SER A 229 -0.68 -6.92 18.84
C SER A 229 -0.39 -5.42 18.98
N TYR A 230 0.38 -4.84 18.05
CA TYR A 230 0.65 -3.40 18.00
C TYR A 230 -0.58 -2.62 17.53
N ALA A 231 -1.24 -3.10 16.48
CA ALA A 231 -2.50 -2.56 15.98
C ALA A 231 -3.55 -2.37 17.08
N MET A 232 -3.74 -3.37 17.94
CA MET A 232 -4.73 -3.33 19.04
C MET A 232 -4.43 -2.29 20.12
N LYS A 233 -3.17 -1.86 20.26
CA LYS A 233 -2.75 -0.87 21.26
C LYS A 233 -2.88 0.56 20.76
N MET A 234 -3.18 0.76 19.48
CA MET A 234 -3.09 2.04 18.80
C MET A 234 -4.48 2.55 18.40
N LYS A 235 -4.70 3.86 18.53
CA LYS A 235 -5.85 4.52 17.92
C LYS A 235 -5.52 4.83 16.45
N GLY A 236 -6.46 4.59 15.55
CA GLY A 236 -6.35 5.04 14.15
C GLY A 236 -6.05 3.98 13.10
N LEU A 237 -5.92 2.69 13.48
CA LEU A 237 -5.95 1.63 12.48
C LEU A 237 -7.33 1.59 11.82
N SER A 238 -7.38 1.52 10.49
CA SER A 238 -8.68 1.43 9.82
C SER A 238 -9.30 0.05 10.03
N PRO A 239 -10.63 -0.05 10.17
CA PRO A 239 -11.31 -1.35 10.25
C PRO A 239 -11.02 -2.27 9.06
N TYR A 240 -10.76 -1.69 7.87
CA TYR A 240 -10.35 -2.47 6.70
C TYR A 240 -8.95 -3.08 6.86
N GLN A 241 -7.99 -2.33 7.42
CA GLN A 241 -6.65 -2.86 7.69
C GLN A 241 -6.70 -3.96 8.76
N GLU A 242 -7.48 -3.77 9.83
CA GLU A 242 -7.68 -4.80 10.85
C GLU A 242 -8.28 -6.09 10.25
N MET A 243 -9.30 -5.95 9.40
CA MET A 243 -9.92 -7.06 8.67
C MET A 243 -8.89 -7.84 7.85
N LEU A 244 -7.97 -7.16 7.16
CA LEU A 244 -6.91 -7.81 6.38
C LEU A 244 -5.89 -8.53 7.26
N ILE A 245 -5.52 -7.96 8.41
CA ILE A 245 -4.62 -8.61 9.37
C ILE A 245 -5.26 -9.90 9.89
N LEU A 246 -6.52 -9.85 10.32
CA LEU A 246 -7.28 -11.02 10.79
C LEU A 246 -7.40 -12.10 9.70
N ALA A 247 -7.73 -11.71 8.47
CA ALA A 247 -7.82 -12.64 7.35
C ALA A 247 -6.46 -13.32 7.04
N THR A 248 -5.35 -12.59 7.20
CA THR A 248 -3.99 -13.12 7.01
C THR A 248 -3.60 -14.08 8.13
N LEU A 249 -3.97 -13.77 9.38
CA LEU A 249 -3.80 -14.70 10.52
C LEU A 249 -4.59 -15.97 10.32
N ALA A 250 -5.82 -15.89 9.78
CA ALA A 250 -6.61 -17.07 9.47
C ALA A 250 -5.90 -17.98 8.46
N ASP A 251 -5.40 -17.43 7.35
CA ASP A 251 -4.63 -18.21 6.37
C ASP A 251 -3.41 -18.87 7.01
N LEU A 252 -2.65 -18.13 7.83
CA LEU A 252 -1.44 -18.64 8.47
C LEU A 252 -1.72 -19.79 9.43
N ASN A 253 -2.73 -19.65 10.30
CA ASN A 253 -3.13 -20.71 11.21
C ASN A 253 -3.67 -21.92 10.44
N ALA A 254 -4.40 -21.71 9.34
CA ALA A 254 -4.84 -22.80 8.48
C ALA A 254 -3.67 -23.55 7.83
N GLN A 255 -2.63 -22.84 7.36
CA GLN A 255 -1.40 -23.45 6.83
C GLN A 255 -0.63 -24.23 7.90
N LEU A 256 -0.70 -23.79 9.16
CA LEU A 256 -0.08 -24.46 10.30
C LEU A 256 -0.96 -25.56 10.92
N LYS A 257 -2.14 -25.82 10.34
CA LYS A 257 -3.14 -26.80 10.79
C LYS A 257 -3.80 -26.48 12.14
N ASP A 258 -3.70 -25.23 12.60
CA ASP A 258 -4.40 -24.72 13.77
C ASP A 258 -5.80 -24.23 13.38
N TYR A 259 -6.65 -25.17 12.94
CA TYR A 259 -7.93 -24.83 12.27
C TYR A 259 -8.94 -24.11 13.17
N ASP A 260 -9.00 -24.45 14.46
CA ASP A 260 -9.92 -23.79 15.40
C ASP A 260 -9.60 -22.29 15.54
N ILE A 261 -8.31 -21.96 15.61
CA ILE A 261 -7.84 -20.58 15.67
C ILE A 261 -8.05 -19.89 14.32
N ALA A 262 -7.80 -20.59 13.21
CA ALA A 262 -8.05 -20.07 11.87
C ALA A 262 -9.53 -19.69 11.66
N LEU A 263 -10.45 -20.55 12.11
CA LEU A 263 -11.90 -20.30 12.08
C LEU A 263 -12.29 -19.08 12.92
N GLN A 264 -11.72 -18.91 14.12
CA GLN A 264 -11.97 -17.72 14.93
C GLN A 264 -11.56 -16.44 14.17
N TYR A 265 -10.34 -16.39 13.65
CA TYR A 265 -9.83 -15.20 12.96
C TYR A 265 -10.62 -14.86 11.69
N VAL A 266 -10.95 -15.85 10.84
CA VAL A 266 -11.72 -15.56 9.62
C VAL A 266 -13.14 -15.11 9.95
N ASN A 267 -13.77 -15.65 11.00
CA ASN A 267 -15.10 -15.21 11.41
C ASN A 267 -15.06 -13.76 11.94
N SER A 268 -14.06 -13.41 12.75
CA SER A 268 -13.84 -12.01 13.16
C SER A 268 -13.63 -11.09 11.96
N ALA A 269 -12.84 -11.52 10.97
CA ALA A 269 -12.66 -10.77 9.73
C ALA A 269 -13.98 -10.60 8.94
N ILE A 270 -14.81 -11.64 8.88
CA ILE A 270 -16.13 -11.59 8.21
C ILE A 270 -17.08 -10.63 8.92
N ILE A 271 -17.14 -10.67 10.25
CA ILE A 271 -17.97 -9.74 11.05
C ILE A 271 -17.55 -8.30 10.76
N LEU A 272 -16.25 -8.03 10.80
CA LEU A 272 -15.71 -6.71 10.52
C LEU A 272 -15.97 -6.28 9.07
N GLY A 273 -15.77 -7.19 8.12
CA GLY A 273 -16.02 -6.98 6.70
C GLY A 273 -17.49 -6.67 6.38
N LYS A 274 -18.43 -7.34 7.05
CA LYS A 274 -19.87 -7.02 6.98
C LYS A 274 -20.14 -5.63 7.55
N GLY A 275 -19.57 -5.32 8.71
CA GLY A 275 -19.75 -4.02 9.38
C GLY A 275 -19.35 -2.82 8.53
N ILE A 276 -18.30 -2.96 7.71
CA ILE A 276 -17.83 -1.89 6.81
C ILE A 276 -18.34 -1.98 5.37
N GLY A 277 -19.18 -2.98 5.04
CA GLY A 277 -19.63 -3.19 3.67
C GLY A 277 -18.48 -3.49 2.70
N SER A 278 -17.50 -4.30 3.13
CA SER A 278 -16.29 -4.57 2.36
C SER A 278 -16.58 -5.30 1.05
N ILE A 279 -16.05 -4.79 -0.06
CA ILE A 279 -16.06 -5.46 -1.37
C ILE A 279 -15.24 -6.76 -1.38
N ASP A 280 -14.37 -6.96 -0.38
CA ASP A 280 -13.55 -8.16 -0.23
C ASP A 280 -14.25 -9.27 0.58
N LEU A 281 -15.49 -9.05 1.03
CA LEU A 281 -16.26 -10.06 1.77
C LEU A 281 -16.37 -11.41 1.05
N PRO A 282 -16.59 -11.49 -0.29
CA PRO A 282 -16.54 -12.77 -1.01
C PRO A 282 -15.21 -13.51 -0.85
N LYS A 283 -14.07 -12.80 -0.82
CA LYS A 283 -12.76 -13.43 -0.63
C LYS A 283 -12.62 -14.02 0.77
N LEU A 284 -13.23 -13.39 1.79
CA LEU A 284 -13.25 -13.94 3.15
C LEU A 284 -14.07 -15.24 3.22
N TYR A 285 -15.18 -15.33 2.48
CA TYR A 285 -15.94 -16.58 2.35
C TYR A 285 -15.16 -17.67 1.64
N ILE A 286 -14.38 -17.34 0.59
CA ILE A 286 -13.47 -18.31 -0.03
C ILE A 286 -12.42 -18.81 0.97
N LYS A 287 -11.85 -17.92 1.79
CA LYS A 287 -10.90 -18.32 2.84
C LYS A 287 -11.54 -19.27 3.85
N LEU A 288 -12.74 -18.93 4.34
CA LEU A 288 -13.50 -19.78 5.24
C LEU A 288 -13.78 -21.16 4.62
N ALA A 289 -14.17 -21.19 3.34
CA ALA A 289 -14.39 -22.45 2.63
C ALA A 289 -13.12 -23.29 2.49
N LYS A 290 -11.96 -22.67 2.20
CA LYS A 290 -10.66 -23.35 2.14
C LYS A 290 -10.30 -23.98 3.50
N ILE A 291 -10.60 -23.31 4.61
CA ILE A 291 -10.40 -23.86 5.95
C ILE A 291 -11.29 -25.10 6.16
N TYR A 292 -12.59 -25.02 5.87
CA TYR A 292 -13.49 -26.17 5.99
C TYR A 292 -13.12 -27.34 5.08
N ALA A 293 -12.62 -27.06 3.87
CA ALA A 293 -12.13 -28.10 2.97
C ALA A 293 -10.92 -28.84 3.58
N ASN A 294 -10.00 -28.12 4.22
CA ASN A 294 -8.84 -28.71 4.91
C ASN A 294 -9.20 -29.46 6.20
N MET A 295 -10.40 -29.27 6.73
CA MET A 295 -10.97 -29.98 7.88
C MET A 295 -11.87 -31.16 7.46
N ASP A 296 -11.75 -31.64 6.23
CA ASP A 296 -12.55 -32.74 5.67
C ASP A 296 -14.08 -32.50 5.75
N SER A 297 -14.50 -31.24 5.67
CA SER A 297 -15.91 -30.81 5.71
C SER A 297 -16.37 -30.21 4.38
N PRO A 298 -16.45 -31.00 3.29
CA PRO A 298 -16.73 -30.50 1.94
C PRO A 298 -18.15 -29.94 1.78
N SER A 299 -19.11 -30.39 2.60
CA SER A 299 -20.47 -29.82 2.62
C SER A 299 -20.46 -28.33 2.99
N MET A 300 -19.76 -27.99 4.07
CA MET A 300 -19.59 -26.61 4.54
C MET A 300 -18.75 -25.78 3.57
N ALA A 301 -17.66 -26.34 3.05
CA ALA A 301 -16.85 -25.67 2.04
C ALA A 301 -17.68 -25.28 0.80
N ARG A 302 -18.50 -26.21 0.28
CA ARG A 302 -19.38 -25.95 -0.87
C ARG A 302 -20.44 -24.89 -0.58
N HIS A 303 -21.02 -24.89 0.62
CA HIS A 303 -21.97 -23.85 1.02
C HIS A 303 -21.33 -22.45 0.94
N TRP A 304 -20.18 -22.26 1.58
CA TRP A 304 -19.50 -20.96 1.61
C TRP A 304 -18.96 -20.52 0.25
N LEU A 305 -18.53 -21.44 -0.62
CA LEU A 305 -18.13 -21.09 -1.98
C LEU A 305 -19.30 -20.61 -2.84
N ARG A 306 -20.50 -21.20 -2.67
CA ARG A 306 -21.71 -20.72 -3.36
C ARG A 306 -22.10 -19.32 -2.89
N GLU A 307 -22.05 -19.07 -1.59
CA GLU A 307 -22.27 -17.74 -1.02
C GLU A 307 -21.23 -16.74 -1.54
N ALA A 308 -19.95 -17.15 -1.62
CA ALA A 308 -18.89 -16.32 -2.18
C ALA A 308 -19.14 -15.97 -3.65
N ALA A 309 -19.52 -16.93 -4.49
CA ALA A 309 -19.82 -16.71 -5.91
C ALA A 309 -21.03 -15.79 -6.10
N ALA A 310 -22.12 -16.04 -5.36
CA ALA A 310 -23.32 -15.20 -5.39
C ALA A 310 -23.02 -13.74 -5.02
N LEU A 311 -22.28 -13.53 -3.93
CA LEU A 311 -21.91 -12.19 -3.49
C LEU A 311 -20.89 -11.52 -4.44
N ALA A 312 -19.93 -12.28 -4.99
CA ALA A 312 -18.97 -11.77 -5.96
C ALA A 312 -19.67 -11.30 -7.25
N ASN A 313 -20.69 -12.03 -7.71
CA ASN A 313 -21.53 -11.62 -8.83
C ASN A 313 -22.28 -10.31 -8.53
N LEU A 314 -22.84 -10.16 -7.33
CA LEU A 314 -23.50 -8.93 -6.91
C LEU A 314 -22.54 -7.72 -6.88
N PHE A 315 -21.27 -7.94 -6.55
CA PHE A 315 -20.23 -6.91 -6.61
C PHE A 315 -19.57 -6.74 -7.99
N ASN A 316 -20.06 -7.43 -9.03
CA ASN A 316 -19.45 -7.46 -10.36
C ASN A 316 -17.96 -7.86 -10.34
N ASN A 317 -17.55 -8.67 -9.36
CA ASN A 317 -16.17 -9.12 -9.20
C ASN A 317 -15.98 -10.49 -9.88
N LYS A 318 -15.95 -10.47 -11.21
CA LYS A 318 -15.86 -11.67 -12.05
C LYS A 318 -14.71 -12.59 -11.64
N LYS A 319 -13.53 -12.03 -11.32
CA LYS A 319 -12.35 -12.82 -10.93
C LYS A 319 -12.58 -13.67 -9.68
N VAL A 320 -13.26 -13.11 -8.67
CA VAL A 320 -13.53 -13.83 -7.43
C VAL A 320 -14.65 -14.85 -7.64
N CYS A 321 -15.61 -14.55 -8.52
CA CYS A 321 -16.61 -15.53 -8.93
C CYS A 321 -15.96 -16.74 -9.63
N ASP A 322 -15.10 -16.47 -10.63
CA ASP A 322 -14.37 -17.50 -11.37
C ASP A 322 -13.50 -18.36 -10.41
N GLU A 323 -12.84 -17.75 -9.42
CA GLU A 323 -12.08 -18.48 -8.39
C GLU A 323 -12.99 -19.38 -7.54
N ALA A 324 -14.13 -18.87 -7.08
CA ALA A 324 -15.07 -19.64 -6.27
C ALA A 324 -15.67 -20.83 -7.04
N GLU A 325 -16.02 -20.62 -8.31
CA GLU A 325 -16.54 -21.67 -9.20
C GLU A 325 -15.49 -22.74 -9.51
N ALA A 326 -14.25 -22.35 -9.78
CA ALA A 326 -13.16 -23.29 -9.98
C ALA A 326 -12.95 -24.18 -8.73
N LEU A 327 -12.98 -23.59 -7.53
CA LEU A 327 -12.88 -24.34 -6.27
C LEU A 327 -14.08 -25.28 -6.06
N LEU A 328 -15.29 -24.86 -6.43
CA LEU A 328 -16.48 -25.73 -6.37
C LEU A 328 -16.34 -26.97 -7.23
N GLN A 329 -15.78 -26.84 -8.44
CA GLN A 329 -15.52 -27.98 -9.32
C GLN A 329 -14.51 -28.95 -8.70
N THR A 330 -13.45 -28.44 -8.06
CA THR A 330 -12.45 -29.32 -7.41
C THR A 330 -13.02 -30.13 -6.25
N LEU A 331 -14.04 -29.63 -5.54
CA LEU A 331 -14.71 -30.32 -4.42
C LEU A 331 -15.86 -31.26 -4.85
N SER A 332 -16.06 -31.41 -6.16
CA SER A 332 -17.09 -32.28 -6.74
C SER A 332 -16.56 -33.61 -7.29
N LEU A 333 -15.23 -33.75 -7.35
CA LEU A 333 -14.50 -34.98 -7.65
C LEU A 333 -14.15 -35.73 -6.35
#